data_AF-A0A2M9PA00-F1
#
_entry.id   AF-A0A2M9PA00-F1
#
_cell.length_a   1.000
_cell.length_b   1.000
_cell.length_c   1.000
_cell.angle_alpha   90.00
_cell.angle_beta   90.00
_cell.angle_gamma   90.00
#
_symmetry.space_group_name_H-M   'P 1'
#
loop_
_entity.id
_entity.type
_entity.pdbx_description
1 polymer ?
#
loop_
_entity_poly.entity_id
_entity_poly.type
_entity_poly.pdbx_seq_one_letter_code
_entity_poly.pdbx_strand_id
1 'polypeptide(L)'
;MTSPRFKVEPRDVPPAVAARLLGQTEERFLSCLPDLMARGFPAPDDTTGNYDLKAVNAWQDRRSGFGVAAAQAAKDAQTVVASRLGGLGRG
;
A
#
# COMPACT_ATOMS: atom_id res chain seq x y z
N MET A 1 33.60 -23.78 -3.41
CA MET A 1 33.09 -22.55 -2.75
C MET A 1 31.60 -22.49 -3.00
N THR A 2 30.77 -22.65 -1.98
CA THR A 2 29.31 -22.68 -2.11
C THR A 2 28.81 -21.25 -2.26
N SER A 3 28.25 -20.89 -3.42
CA SER A 3 27.70 -19.56 -3.66
C SER A 3 26.58 -19.24 -2.66
N PRO A 4 26.56 -18.05 -2.04
CA PRO A 4 25.46 -17.65 -1.17
C PRO A 4 24.16 -17.58 -1.99
N ARG A 5 23.14 -18.32 -1.56
CA ARG A 5 21.80 -18.26 -2.16
C ARG A 5 21.04 -17.10 -1.52
N PHE A 6 21.06 -15.94 -2.18
CA PHE A 6 20.17 -14.85 -1.81
C PHE A 6 18.74 -15.22 -2.22
N LYS A 7 17.83 -15.29 -1.26
CA LYS A 7 16.41 -15.46 -1.53
C LYS A 7 15.84 -14.10 -1.92
N VAL A 8 15.73 -13.86 -3.22
CA VAL A 8 15.02 -12.69 -3.74
C VAL A 8 13.54 -12.96 -3.54
N GLU A 9 12.85 -12.10 -2.79
CA GLU A 9 11.38 -12.11 -2.74
C GLU A 9 10.84 -11.21 -3.85
N PRO A 10 10.16 -11.78 -4.86
CA PRO A 10 9.51 -10.99 -5.89
C PRO A 10 8.45 -10.08 -5.29
N ARG A 11 8.30 -8.89 -5.86
CA ARG A 11 7.27 -7.94 -5.44
C ARG A 11 5.89 -8.30 -6.01
N ASP A 12 5.85 -8.71 -7.27
CA ASP A 12 4.65 -9.23 -7.91
C ASP A 12 4.56 -10.73 -7.64
N VAL A 13 3.47 -11.14 -7.00
CA VAL A 13 3.31 -12.51 -6.52
C VAL A 13 2.00 -13.15 -6.97
N PRO A 14 1.93 -14.48 -7.06
CA PRO A 14 0.70 -15.18 -7.42
C PRO A 14 -0.45 -14.93 -6.41
N PRO A 15 -1.71 -15.17 -6.81
CA PRO A 15 -2.88 -14.97 -5.95
C PRO A 15 -2.78 -15.69 -4.59
N ALA A 16 -2.26 -16.92 -4.55
CA ALA A 16 -2.02 -17.67 -3.31
C ALA A 16 -1.16 -16.91 -2.28
N VAL A 17 -0.12 -16.21 -2.73
CA VAL A 17 0.78 -15.46 -1.84
C VAL A 17 0.11 -14.17 -1.36
N ALA A 18 -0.59 -13.47 -2.25
CA ALA A 18 -1.40 -12.30 -1.88
C ALA A 18 -2.51 -12.67 -0.88
N ALA A 19 -3.17 -13.83 -1.05
CA ALA A 19 -4.17 -14.35 -0.12
C ALA A 19 -3.59 -14.59 1.29
N ARG A 20 -2.38 -15.17 1.36
CA ARG A 20 -1.68 -15.40 2.64
C ARG A 20 -1.36 -14.10 3.37
N LEU A 21 -1.01 -13.04 2.64
CA LEU A 21 -0.81 -11.71 3.23
C LEU A 21 -2.09 -11.18 3.90
N LEU A 22 -3.26 -11.53 3.37
CA LEU A 22 -4.57 -11.20 3.93
C LEU A 22 -5.07 -12.22 4.98
N GLY A 23 -4.26 -13.23 5.32
CA GLY A 23 -4.63 -14.31 6.24
C GLY A 23 -5.76 -15.21 5.72
N GLN A 24 -5.92 -15.31 4.40
CA GLN A 24 -6.95 -16.13 3.74
C GLN A 24 -6.33 -17.31 2.98
N THR A 25 -7.13 -18.34 2.70
CA THR A 25 -6.79 -19.31 1.66
C THR A 25 -6.97 -18.68 0.28
N GLU A 26 -6.35 -19.26 -0.75
CA GLU A 26 -6.48 -18.76 -2.13
C GLU A 26 -7.94 -18.80 -2.60
N GLU A 27 -8.67 -19.87 -2.32
CA GLU A 27 -10.07 -20.03 -2.72
C GLU A 27 -10.96 -18.97 -2.04
N ARG A 28 -10.71 -18.69 -0.76
CA ARG A 28 -11.44 -17.67 -0.03
C ARG A 28 -11.11 -16.27 -0.54
N PHE A 29 -9.86 -16.01 -0.89
CA PHE A 29 -9.45 -14.76 -1.51
C PHE A 29 -10.15 -14.55 -2.85
N LEU A 30 -10.13 -15.54 -3.74
CA LEU A 30 -10.75 -15.45 -5.07
C LEU A 30 -12.28 -15.27 -4.98
N SER A 31 -12.95 -15.97 -4.06
CA SER A 31 -14.40 -15.80 -3.86
C SER A 31 -14.78 -14.42 -3.33
N CYS A 32 -13.93 -13.80 -2.50
CA CYS A 32 -14.14 -12.44 -2.01
C CYS A 32 -13.55 -11.35 -2.93
N LEU A 33 -12.85 -11.72 -4.00
CA LEU A 33 -12.13 -10.78 -4.87
C LEU A 33 -13.04 -9.71 -5.49
N PRO A 34 -14.26 -10.02 -5.98
CA PRO A 34 -15.17 -8.99 -6.51
C PRO A 34 -15.49 -7.91 -5.45
N ASP A 35 -15.79 -8.31 -4.22
CA ASP A 35 -16.08 -7.37 -3.12
C ASP A 35 -14.83 -6.62 -2.64
N LEU A 36 -13.66 -7.24 -2.71
CA LEU A 36 -12.38 -6.57 -2.49
C LEU A 36 -12.15 -5.48 -3.54
N MET A 37 -12.31 -5.80 -4.83
CA MET A 37 -12.14 -4.84 -5.92
C MET A 37 -13.16 -3.69 -5.84
N ALA A 38 -14.41 -3.97 -5.47
CA ALA A 38 -15.42 -2.94 -5.22
C ALA A 38 -15.02 -1.95 -4.11
N ARG A 39 -14.16 -2.38 -3.17
CA ARG A 39 -13.56 -1.53 -2.11
C ARG A 39 -12.18 -0.97 -2.50
N GLY A 40 -11.84 -1.02 -3.78
CA GLY A 40 -10.59 -0.47 -4.32
C GLY A 40 -9.33 -1.31 -4.02
N PHE A 41 -9.49 -2.62 -3.77
CA PHE A 41 -8.35 -3.55 -3.76
C PHE A 41 -7.65 -3.54 -5.14
N PRO A 42 -6.31 -3.60 -5.19
CA PRO A 42 -5.58 -3.55 -6.46
C PRO A 42 -5.93 -4.73 -7.37
N ALA A 43 -6.09 -4.44 -8.67
CA ALA A 43 -6.22 -5.47 -9.70
C ALA A 43 -4.89 -6.23 -9.88
N PRO A 44 -4.93 -7.50 -10.29
CA PRO A 44 -3.74 -8.19 -10.74
C PRO A 44 -3.18 -7.56 -12.01
N ASP A 45 -1.90 -7.80 -12.28
CA ASP A 45 -1.29 -7.50 -13.56
C ASP A 45 -1.99 -8.27 -14.70
N ASP A 46 -2.34 -7.58 -15.78
CA ASP A 46 -3.13 -8.13 -16.88
C ASP A 46 -2.41 -9.25 -17.65
N THR A 47 -1.08 -9.29 -17.60
CA THR A 47 -0.27 -10.26 -18.35
C THR A 47 0.01 -11.52 -17.54
N THR A 48 0.35 -11.35 -16.26
CA THR A 48 0.85 -12.42 -15.39
C THR A 48 -0.19 -12.90 -14.39
N GLY A 49 -1.24 -12.13 -14.12
CA GLY A 49 -2.21 -12.39 -13.05
C GLY A 49 -1.64 -12.21 -11.63
N ASN A 50 -0.42 -11.67 -11.50
CA ASN A 50 0.24 -11.46 -10.21
C ASN A 50 -0.21 -10.14 -9.56
N TYR A 51 -0.08 -10.08 -8.24
CA TYR A 51 -0.41 -8.90 -7.45
C TYR A 51 0.85 -8.23 -6.90
N ASP A 52 0.92 -6.91 -7.05
CA ASP A 52 1.95 -6.10 -6.41
C ASP A 52 1.71 -6.02 -4.89
N LEU A 53 2.57 -6.66 -4.10
CA LEU A 53 2.46 -6.67 -2.64
C LEU A 53 2.52 -5.27 -2.01
N LYS A 54 3.24 -4.32 -2.63
CA LYS A 54 3.28 -2.94 -2.12
C LYS A 54 1.93 -2.25 -2.33
N ALA A 55 1.25 -2.50 -3.44
CA ALA A 55 -0.09 -1.99 -3.69
C ALA A 55 -1.10 -2.58 -2.69
N VAL A 56 -0.98 -3.89 -2.41
CA VAL A 56 -1.82 -4.56 -1.41
C VAL A 56 -1.62 -3.97 -0.02
N ASN A 57 -0.37 -3.77 0.42
CA ASN A 57 -0.07 -3.12 1.70
C ASN A 57 -0.59 -1.69 1.77
N ALA A 58 -0.37 -0.88 0.71
CA ALA A 58 -0.89 0.48 0.66
C ALA A 58 -2.42 0.53 0.71
N TRP A 59 -3.12 -0.46 0.15
CA TRP A 59 -4.56 -0.59 0.32
C TRP A 59 -4.95 -0.93 1.76
N GLN A 60 -4.24 -1.84 2.45
CA GLN A 60 -4.49 -2.14 3.86
C GLN A 60 -4.28 -0.93 4.77
N ASP A 61 -3.24 -0.14 4.52
CA ASP A 61 -2.96 1.09 5.26
C ASP A 61 -4.07 2.12 5.07
N ARG A 62 -4.46 2.38 3.81
CA ARG A 62 -5.58 3.30 3.50
C ARG A 62 -6.89 2.83 4.14
N ARG A 63 -7.19 1.53 4.05
CA ARG A 63 -8.40 0.92 4.64
C ARG A 63 -8.43 1.05 6.16
N SER A 64 -7.28 0.89 6.82
CA SER A 64 -7.18 0.98 8.28
C SER A 64 -7.06 2.42 8.80
N GLY A 65 -6.91 3.40 7.92
CA GLY A 65 -6.59 4.78 8.31
C GLY A 65 -5.16 4.96 8.81
N PHE A 66 -4.29 3.95 8.61
CA PHE A 66 -2.88 4.05 8.96
C PHE A 66 -2.21 5.16 8.15
N GLY A 67 -1.42 6.01 8.82
CA GLY A 67 -0.76 7.17 8.20
C GLY A 67 -1.64 8.42 8.03
N VAL A 68 -2.95 8.37 8.29
CA VAL A 68 -3.84 9.55 8.18
C VAL A 68 -3.45 10.65 9.16
N ALA A 69 -3.16 10.29 10.42
CA ALA A 69 -2.74 11.25 11.44
C ALA A 69 -1.41 11.95 11.10
N ALA A 70 -0.44 11.19 10.58
CA ALA A 70 0.85 11.74 10.15
C ALA A 70 0.69 12.66 8.93
N ALA A 71 -0.16 12.28 7.97
CA ALA A 71 -0.47 13.12 6.82
C ALA A 71 -1.20 14.41 7.23
N GLN A 72 -2.08 14.36 8.23
CA GLN A 72 -2.75 15.54 8.76
C GLN A 72 -1.76 16.49 9.44
N ALA A 73 -0.90 15.96 10.32
CA ALA A 73 0.13 16.76 10.98
C ALA A 73 1.09 17.45 9.98
N ALA A 74 1.43 16.78 8.88
CA ALA A 74 2.26 17.36 7.83
C ALA A 74 1.60 18.56 7.12
N LYS A 75 0.28 18.47 6.84
CA LYS A 75 -0.48 19.58 6.25
C LYS A 75 -0.54 20.77 7.21
N ASP A 76 -0.80 20.51 8.49
CA ASP A 76 -0.87 21.56 9.52
C ASP A 76 0.48 22.28 9.64
N ALA A 77 1.60 21.55 9.60
CA ALA A 77 2.93 22.13 9.60
C ALA A 77 3.21 23.03 8.39
N GLN A 78 2.76 22.64 7.17
CA GLN A 78 2.89 23.47 5.97
C GLN A 78 2.12 24.79 6.12
N THR A 79 0.90 24.75 6.67
CA THR A 79 0.09 25.95 6.94
C THR A 79 0.79 26.91 7.91
N VAL A 80 1.40 26.37 8.97
CA VAL A 80 2.15 27.16 9.95
C VAL A 80 3.36 27.83 9.30
N VAL A 81 4.12 27.11 8.47
CA VAL A 81 5.29 27.67 7.76
C VAL A 81 4.88 28.77 6.79
N ALA A 82 3.83 28.55 5.98
CA ALA A 82 3.31 29.56 5.06
C ALA A 82 2.89 30.84 5.80
N SER A 83 2.24 30.71 6.95
CA SER A 83 1.80 31.84 7.78
C SER A 83 2.99 32.65 8.31
N ARG A 84 4.10 31.99 8.71
CA ARG A 84 5.32 32.66 9.20
C ARG A 84 6.02 33.43 8.09
N LEU A 85 6.14 32.85 6.89
CA LEU A 85 6.77 33.49 5.74
C LEU A 85 5.99 34.74 5.29
N GLY A 86 4.65 34.70 5.30
CA GLY A 86 3.81 35.86 4.98
C GLY A 86 3.92 37.01 6.00
N GLY A 87 4.28 36.71 7.25
CA GLY A 87 4.54 37.72 8.29
C GLY A 87 5.90 38.40 8.16
N LEU A 88 6.90 37.70 7.64
CA LEU A 88 8.28 38.19 7.51
C LEU A 88 8.50 39.17 6.34
N GLY A 89 7.62 39.17 5.32
CA GLY A 89 7.71 40.08 4.16
C GLY A 89 7.13 41.48 4.37
N ARG A 90 6.61 41.78 5.58
CA ARG A 90 6.10 43.11 5.97
C ARG A 90 6.97 43.66 7.10
N GLY A 91 8.19 44.06 6.77
CA GLY A 91 9.16 44.70 7.66
C GLY A 91 10.10 45.57 6.86
#